data_AF-A0A8J7RSM8-F1
#
_entry.id   AF-A0A8J7RSM8-F1
#
_cell.length_a   1.000
_cell.length_b   1.000
_cell.length_c   1.000
_cell.angle_alpha   90.00
_cell.angle_beta   90.00
_cell.angle_gamma   90.00
#
_symmetry.space_group_name_H-M   'P 1'
#
loop_
_entity.id
_entity.type
_entity.pdbx_description
1 polymer ?
#
loop_
_entity_poly.entity_id
_entity_poly.type
_entity_poly.pdbx_seq_one_letter_code
_entity_poly.pdbx_strand_id
1 'polypeptide(L)'
;MGVHMHDRRSFIVMGAAAALAAMPAFPSRASGKSDLVVWKDSYCGCCGGWVAHMRATGHAAQVNELEDMEALKGKLGGPVDLRSCQTAQIGIM
;
A
#
# COMPACT_ATOMS: atom_id res chain seq x y z
N MET A 1 -11.05 -26.38 57.07
CA MET A 1 -10.56 -25.27 56.24
C MET A 1 -9.99 -25.85 54.95
N GLY A 2 -10.77 -25.87 53.86
CA GLY A 2 -10.31 -26.39 52.55
C GLY A 2 -9.61 -25.27 51.79
N VAL A 3 -8.30 -25.40 51.59
CA VAL A 3 -7.55 -24.46 50.76
C VAL A 3 -7.91 -24.79 49.31
N HIS A 4 -8.68 -23.93 48.64
CA HIS A 4 -8.94 -24.03 47.22
C HIS A 4 -7.60 -24.01 46.47
N MET A 5 -7.18 -25.18 45.98
CA MET A 5 -6.04 -25.35 45.08
C MET A 5 -6.34 -24.61 43.78
N HIS A 6 -5.87 -23.38 43.65
CA HIS A 6 -5.89 -22.67 42.38
C HIS A 6 -4.92 -23.40 41.44
N ASP A 7 -5.45 -24.22 40.54
CA ASP A 7 -4.66 -25.06 39.65
C ASP A 7 -3.83 -24.20 38.68
N ARG A 8 -2.53 -24.49 38.58
CA ARG A 8 -1.56 -23.86 37.65
C ARG A 8 -2.06 -23.77 36.21
N ARG A 9 -2.92 -24.70 35.77
CA ARG A 9 -3.55 -24.67 34.44
C ARG A 9 -4.53 -23.51 34.31
N SER A 10 -5.24 -23.16 35.38
CA SER A 10 -6.17 -22.02 35.39
C SER A 10 -5.43 -20.69 35.20
N PHE A 11 -4.23 -20.55 35.79
CA PHE A 11 -3.38 -19.37 35.58
C PHE A 11 -2.84 -19.26 34.15
N ILE A 12 -2.45 -20.38 33.53
CA ILE A 12 -1.96 -20.40 32.15
C ILE A 12 -3.08 -20.02 31.18
N VAL A 13 -4.30 -20.55 31.38
CA VAL A 13 -5.45 -20.27 30.52
C VAL A 13 -5.88 -18.80 30.63
N MET A 14 -5.93 -18.24 31.84
CA MET A 14 -6.24 -16.82 32.05
C MET A 14 -5.17 -15.89 31.47
N GLY A 15 -3.89 -16.23 31.62
CA GLY A 15 -2.78 -15.45 31.07
C GLY A 15 -2.77 -15.42 29.54
N ALA A 16 -3.06 -16.56 28.90
CA ALA A 16 -3.16 -16.64 27.44
C ALA A 16 -4.33 -15.80 26.90
N ALA A 17 -5.50 -15.85 27.56
CA ALA A 17 -6.67 -15.06 27.15
C ALA A 17 -6.42 -13.54 27.22
N ALA A 18 -5.70 -13.07 28.25
CA ALA A 18 -5.33 -11.66 28.38
C ALA A 18 -4.35 -11.20 27.29
N ALA A 19 -3.43 -12.07 26.84
CA ALA A 19 -2.47 -11.74 25.79
C ALA A 19 -3.12 -11.57 24.41
N LEU A 20 -4.14 -12.36 24.09
CA LEU A 20 -4.89 -12.21 22.84
C LEU A 20 -5.73 -10.92 22.80
N ALA A 21 -6.25 -10.47 23.94
CA ALA A 21 -7.03 -9.23 24.03
C ALA A 21 -6.17 -7.95 23.90
N ALA A 22 -4.85 -8.06 24.13
CA ALA A 22 -3.92 -6.94 24.07
C ALA A 22 -3.21 -6.80 22.71
N MET A 23 -3.55 -7.62 21.70
CA MET A 23 -2.95 -7.49 20.38
C MET A 23 -3.38 -6.17 19.72
N PRO A 24 -2.44 -5.31 19.29
CA PRO A 24 -2.79 -4.13 18.53
C PRO A 24 -3.47 -4.55 17.24
N ALA A 25 -4.65 -3.98 16.97
CA ALA A 25 -5.32 -4.17 15.69
C ALA A 25 -4.42 -3.63 14.58
N PHE A 26 -3.91 -4.51 13.72
CA PHE A 26 -3.21 -4.07 12.52
C PHE A 26 -4.23 -3.48 11.55
N PRO A 27 -3.98 -2.28 10.98
CA PRO A 27 -4.86 -1.75 9.94
C PRO A 27 -4.88 -2.73 8.78
N SER A 28 -6.08 -3.21 8.45
CA SER A 28 -6.31 -3.98 7.24
C SER A 28 -6.20 -3.04 6.05
N ARG A 29 -5.14 -3.17 5.24
CA ARG A 29 -5.09 -2.48 3.94
C ARG A 29 -6.17 -3.10 3.06
N ALA A 30 -7.11 -2.28 2.61
CA ALA A 30 -8.13 -2.71 1.67
C ALA A 30 -7.46 -3.12 0.34
N SER A 31 -7.25 -4.42 0.18
CA SER A 31 -6.71 -5.01 -1.04
C SER A 31 -7.81 -5.07 -2.08
N GLY A 32 -7.92 -4.07 -2.97
CA GLY A 32 -8.90 -4.17 -4.05
C GLY A 32 -8.92 -3.05 -5.10
N LYS A 33 -8.41 -1.86 -4.82
CA LYS A 33 -8.28 -0.81 -5.83
C LYS A 33 -6.84 -0.36 -5.95
N SER A 34 -6.41 -0.14 -7.20
CA SER A 34 -5.15 0.51 -7.52
C SER A 34 -5.15 1.90 -6.89
N ASP A 35 -4.31 2.10 -5.87
CA ASP A 35 -4.12 3.40 -5.21
C ASP A 35 -3.20 4.31 -6.03
N LEU A 36 -2.53 3.74 -7.05
CA LEU A 36 -1.57 4.40 -7.91
C LEU A 36 -1.90 4.13 -9.40
N VAL A 37 -2.09 5.20 -10.16
CA VAL A 37 -2.20 5.15 -11.63
C VAL A 37 -0.98 5.84 -12.22
N VAL A 38 -0.30 5.16 -13.15
CA VAL A 38 0.90 5.63 -13.82
C VAL A 38 0.65 5.65 -15.33
N TRP A 39 0.99 6.75 -15.96
CA TRP A 39 1.09 6.85 -17.42
C TRP A 39 2.55 7.05 -17.80
N LYS A 40 3.06 6.26 -18.75
CA LYS A 40 4.45 6.35 -19.22
C LYS A 40 4.51 6.38 -20.73
N ASP A 41 5.54 7.03 -21.26
CA ASP A 41 5.92 6.94 -22.66
C ASP A 41 6.34 5.50 -23.00
N SER A 42 5.71 4.89 -24.01
CA SER A 42 6.00 3.51 -24.47
C SER A 42 7.46 3.29 -24.86
N TYR A 43 8.15 4.34 -25.30
CA TYR A 43 9.52 4.28 -25.80
C TYR A 43 10.57 4.53 -24.70
N CYS A 44 10.15 4.80 -23.46
CA CYS A 44 11.06 5.10 -22.36
C CYS A 44 11.30 3.91 -21.41
N GLY A 45 12.51 3.36 -21.41
CA GLY A 45 12.86 2.16 -20.61
C GLY A 45 13.10 2.39 -19.11
N CYS A 46 13.34 3.63 -18.64
CA CYS A 46 13.71 3.88 -17.24
C CYS A 46 12.52 3.86 -16.26
N CYS A 47 11.30 4.13 -16.75
CA CYS A 47 10.07 4.22 -15.94
C CYS A 47 9.73 2.92 -15.19
N GLY A 48 10.09 1.76 -15.77
CA GLY A 48 9.77 0.45 -15.19
C GLY A 48 10.38 0.24 -13.81
N GLY A 49 11.61 0.74 -13.58
CA GLY A 49 12.29 0.62 -12.29
C GLY A 49 11.56 1.36 -11.16
N TRP A 50 11.05 2.55 -11.44
CA TRP A 50 10.28 3.33 -10.47
C TRP A 50 8.94 2.64 -10.15
N VAL A 51 8.23 2.14 -11.16
CA VAL A 51 6.98 1.37 -10.96
C VAL A 51 7.24 0.13 -10.11
N ALA A 52 8.31 -0.61 -10.39
CA ALA A 52 8.70 -1.78 -9.61
C ALA A 52 8.97 -1.43 -8.14
N HIS A 53 9.64 -0.31 -7.90
CA HIS A 53 9.87 0.21 -6.55
C HIS A 53 8.56 0.53 -5.82
N MET A 54 7.63 1.26 -6.45
CA MET A 54 6.34 1.60 -5.84
C MET A 54 5.50 0.37 -5.50
N ARG A 55 5.54 -0.67 -6.35
CA ARG A 55 4.91 -1.95 -6.03
C ARG A 55 5.57 -2.64 -4.84
N ALA A 56 6.89 -2.60 -4.75
CA ALA A 56 7.64 -3.16 -3.63
C ALA A 56 7.34 -2.45 -2.29
N THR A 57 6.99 -1.17 -2.31
CA THR A 57 6.55 -0.43 -1.12
C THR A 57 5.07 -0.65 -0.77
N GLY A 58 4.36 -1.49 -1.54
CA GLY A 58 3.00 -1.92 -1.25
C GLY A 58 1.89 -1.17 -2.00
N HIS A 59 2.24 -0.32 -2.97
CA HIS A 59 1.25 0.33 -3.84
C HIS A 59 0.76 -0.63 -4.94
N ALA A 60 -0.55 -0.57 -5.21
CA ALA A 60 -1.17 -1.26 -6.33
C ALA A 60 -1.12 -0.36 -7.57
N ALA A 61 -0.01 -0.44 -8.32
CA ALA A 61 0.21 0.40 -9.50
C ALA A 61 -0.45 -0.15 -10.77
N GLN A 62 -1.43 0.58 -11.31
CA GLN A 62 -1.92 0.43 -12.69
C GLN A 62 -1.01 1.23 -13.63
N VAL A 63 -0.52 0.61 -14.71
CA VAL A 63 0.37 1.26 -15.67
C VAL A 63 -0.30 1.32 -17.03
N ASN A 64 -0.34 2.51 -17.60
CA ASN A 64 -0.84 2.80 -18.93
C ASN A 64 0.33 3.30 -19.79
N GLU A 65 0.60 2.63 -20.90
CA GLU A 65 1.63 3.07 -21.85
C GLU A 65 0.97 3.92 -22.93
N LEU A 66 1.56 5.08 -23.21
CA LEU A 66 1.06 6.05 -24.19
C LEU A 66 2.19 6.42 -25.16
N GLU A 67 1.84 6.57 -26.43
CA GLU A 67 2.76 7.13 -27.43
C GLU A 67 2.86 8.66 -27.35
N ASP A 68 1.77 9.33 -26.95
CA ASP A 68 1.73 10.77 -26.72
C ASP A 68 1.33 11.09 -25.28
N MET A 69 2.30 11.58 -24.53
CA MET A 69 2.15 12.00 -23.13
C MET A 69 1.76 13.47 -22.97
N GLU A 70 1.90 14.31 -23.99
CA GLU A 70 1.73 15.76 -23.85
C GLU A 70 0.27 16.13 -23.62
N ALA A 71 -0.65 15.53 -24.37
CA ALA A 71 -2.09 15.72 -24.17
C ALA A 71 -2.53 15.32 -22.75
N LEU A 72 -1.97 14.24 -22.19
CA LEU A 72 -2.27 13.81 -20.83
C LEU A 72 -1.71 14.79 -19.79
N LYS A 73 -0.43 15.18 -19.90
CA LYS A 73 0.20 16.14 -18.98
C LYS A 73 -0.51 17.49 -18.98
N GLY A 74 -1.01 17.92 -20.14
CA GLY A 74 -1.86 19.12 -20.24
C GLY A 74 -3.16 19.00 -19.45
N LYS A 75 -3.81 17.84 -19.48
CA LYS A 75 -5.06 17.58 -18.73
C LYS A 75 -4.84 17.44 -17.23
N LEU A 76 -3.77 16.76 -16.81
CA LEU A 76 -3.44 16.56 -15.40
C LEU A 76 -2.85 17.83 -14.75
N GLY A 77 -2.34 18.76 -15.55
CA GLY A 77 -1.73 20.00 -15.09
C GLY A 77 -0.34 19.80 -14.49
N GLY A 78 0.05 20.73 -13.61
CA GLY A 78 1.36 20.77 -12.97
C GLY A 78 2.38 21.66 -13.70
N PRO A 79 3.52 21.98 -13.05
CA PRO A 79 4.55 22.84 -13.63
C PRO A 79 5.16 22.21 -14.88
N VAL A 80 5.19 22.98 -15.97
CA VAL A 80 5.73 22.52 -17.27
C VAL A 80 7.19 22.10 -17.13
N ASP A 81 7.97 22.84 -16.33
CA ASP A 81 9.40 22.60 -16.12
C ASP A 81 9.70 21.32 -15.31
N LEU A 82 8.68 20.69 -14.72
CA LEU A 82 8.82 19.45 -13.94
C LEU A 82 8.24 18.23 -14.67
N ARG A 83 7.88 18.37 -15.95
CA ARG A 83 7.37 17.25 -16.76
C ARG A 83 8.49 16.23 -17.04
N SER A 84 8.15 14.95 -16.94
CA SER A 84 9.07 13.83 -17.14
C SER A 84 8.49 12.78 -18.11
N CYS A 85 9.16 11.63 -18.26
CA CYS A 85 8.78 10.51 -19.13
C CYS A 85 7.53 9.75 -18.65
N GLN A 86 7.14 9.95 -17.39
CA GLN A 86 5.91 9.41 -16.80
C GLN A 86 5.23 10.45 -15.91
N THR A 87 3.93 10.25 -15.68
CA THR A 87 3.13 10.99 -14.70
C THR A 87 2.36 9.98 -13.87
N ALA A 88 2.29 10.21 -12.56
CA ALA A 88 1.61 9.32 -11.63
C ALA A 88 0.62 10.10 -10.76
N GLN A 89 -0.51 9.47 -10.44
CA GLN A 89 -1.51 9.99 -9.52
C GLN A 89 -1.77 8.96 -8.43
N ILE A 90 -1.79 9.42 -7.18
CA ILE A 90 -1.94 8.57 -5.99
C ILE A 90 -3.12 9.06 -5.14
N GLY A 91 -3.87 8.14 -4.54
CA GLY A 91 -4.94 8.47 -3.59
C GLY A 91 -6.26 8.95 -4.22
N ILE A 92 -6.57 8.50 -5.44
CA ILE A 92 -7.84 8.81 -6.13
C ILE A 92 -9.03 7.96 -5.63
N MET A 93 -8.94 7.37 -4.43
CA MET A 93 -10.05 6.65 -3.81
C MET A 93 -10.17 6.94 -2.33
#